data_AF-A0A1H0APU4-F1
#
_entry.id   AF-A0A1H0APU4-F1
#
_cell.length_a   1.000
_cell.length_b   1.000
_cell.length_c   1.000
_cell.angle_alpha   90.00
_cell.angle_beta   90.00
_cell.angle_gamma   90.00
#
_symmetry.space_group_name_H-M   'P 1'
#
loop_
_entity.id
_entity.type
_entity.pdbx_description
1 polymer ?
#
loop_
_entity_poly.entity_id
_entity_poly.type
_entity_poly.pdbx_seq_one_letter_code
_entity_poly.pdbx_strand_id
1 'polypeptide(L)'
;MGFTHHLVIFFVIAVTTLVLRFMQLKMMIRVDLYIFVFGPLLAFSLIFVFFAMINFMRDIFWDIGPIMFMYAVTGVAFGYAWSRYLNGRI
;
A
#
# COMPACT_ATOMS: atom_id res chain seq x y z
N MET A 1 -15.51 5.71 -10.62
CA MET A 1 -14.99 4.34 -10.38
C MET A 1 -16.00 3.59 -9.51
N GLY A 2 -16.39 2.36 -9.86
CA GLY A 2 -17.37 1.59 -9.09
C GLY A 2 -16.73 0.77 -7.96
N PHE A 3 -17.52 0.36 -6.97
CA PHE A 3 -17.10 -0.47 -5.82
C PHE A 3 -16.26 -1.70 -6.22
N THR A 4 -16.65 -2.36 -7.33
CA THR A 4 -15.93 -3.50 -7.91
C THR A 4 -14.48 -3.19 -8.25
N HIS A 5 -14.17 -1.97 -8.70
CA HIS A 5 -12.80 -1.58 -9.04
C HIS A 5 -11.90 -1.52 -7.80
N HIS A 6 -12.42 -1.01 -6.69
CA HIS A 6 -11.70 -1.01 -5.42
C HIS A 6 -11.45 -2.44 -4.95
N LEU A 7 -12.46 -3.32 -5.00
CA LEU A 7 -12.29 -4.73 -4.62
C LEU A 7 -11.20 -5.45 -5.43
N VAL A 8 -11.14 -5.24 -6.74
CA VAL A 8 -10.10 -5.82 -7.60
C VAL A 8 -8.72 -5.33 -7.17
N ILE A 9 -8.56 -4.02 -6.96
CA ILE A 9 -7.28 -3.44 -6.52
C ILE A 9 -6.89 -3.97 -5.14
N PHE A 10 -7.83 -4.07 -4.20
CA PHE A 10 -7.61 -4.66 -2.88
C PHE A 10 -7.11 -6.10 -2.99
N PHE A 11 -7.73 -6.92 -3.84
CA PHE A 11 -7.31 -8.30 -4.08
C PHE A 11 -5.91 -8.37 -4.68
N VAL A 12 -5.62 -7.54 -5.67
CA VAL A 12 -4.28 -7.44 -6.28
C VAL A 12 -3.23 -7.04 -5.25
N ILE A 13 -3.52 -6.04 -4.40
CA ILE A 13 -2.62 -5.63 -3.31
C ILE A 13 -2.37 -6.79 -2.34
N ALA A 14 -3.42 -7.50 -1.91
CA ALA A 14 -3.30 -8.62 -0.98
C ALA A 14 -2.44 -9.75 -1.56
N VAL A 15 -2.70 -10.16 -2.81
CA VAL A 15 -1.91 -11.19 -3.51
C VAL A 15 -0.46 -10.72 -3.70
N THR A 16 -0.24 -9.46 -4.08
CA THR A 16 1.10 -8.90 -4.26
C THR A 16 1.88 -8.89 -2.93
N THR A 17 1.24 -8.50 -1.82
CA THR A 17 1.85 -8.55 -0.49
C THR A 17 2.22 -9.97 -0.06
N LEU A 18 1.36 -10.95 -0.35
CA LEU A 18 1.66 -12.38 -0.11
C LEU A 18 2.87 -12.83 -0.92
N VAL A 19 2.89 -12.54 -2.24
CA VAL A 19 3.98 -12.94 -3.13
C VAL A 19 5.30 -12.31 -2.68
N LEU A 20 5.30 -11.01 -2.40
CA LEU A 20 6.48 -10.32 -1.87
C LEU A 20 6.96 -10.98 -0.58
N ARG A 21 6.05 -11.27 0.36
CA ARG A 21 6.42 -11.91 1.63
C ARG A 21 7.00 -13.31 1.41
N PHE A 22 6.40 -14.10 0.52
CA PHE A 22 6.89 -15.43 0.19
C PHE A 22 8.30 -15.38 -0.43
N MET A 23 8.52 -14.43 -1.34
CA MET A 23 9.84 -14.19 -1.95
C MET A 23 10.88 -13.77 -0.90
N GLN A 24 10.52 -12.92 0.06
CA GLN A 24 11.42 -12.53 1.15
C GLN A 24 11.90 -13.73 1.98
N LEU A 25 10.96 -14.59 2.37
CA LEU A 25 11.24 -15.78 3.17
C LEU A 25 12.18 -16.73 2.41
N LYS A 26 11.96 -16.91 1.11
CA LYS A 26 12.81 -17.74 0.25
C LYS A 26 14.22 -17.17 0.07
N MET A 27 14.35 -15.84 -0.01
CA MET A 27 15.62 -15.15 -0.24
C MET A 27 16.36 -14.73 1.04
N MET A 28 15.82 -15.06 2.24
CA MET A 28 16.38 -14.66 3.54
C MET A 28 16.63 -13.14 3.68
N ILE A 29 15.80 -12.33 3.02
CA ILE A 29 15.93 -10.87 3.08
C ILE A 29 15.42 -10.39 4.44
N ARG A 30 16.30 -9.73 5.22
CA ARG A 30 15.95 -9.21 6.55
C ARG A 30 14.99 -8.02 6.52
N VAL A 31 14.93 -7.28 5.41
CA VAL A 31 14.13 -6.06 5.29
C VAL A 31 12.79 -6.36 4.65
N ASP A 32 11.72 -5.83 5.24
CA ASP A 32 10.34 -5.94 4.78
C ASP A 32 10.10 -5.28 3.40
N LEU A 33 10.10 -6.11 2.33
CA LEU A 33 9.93 -5.68 0.93
C LEU A 33 8.62 -4.91 0.69
N TYR A 34 7.57 -5.21 1.44
CA TYR A 34 6.31 -4.47 1.32
C TYR A 34 6.48 -2.99 1.72
N ILE A 35 7.41 -2.65 2.63
CA ILE A 35 7.67 -1.26 3.02
C ILE A 35 8.30 -0.49 1.85
N PHE A 36 9.13 -1.13 1.03
CA PHE A 36 9.71 -0.48 -0.15
C PHE A 36 8.68 -0.25 -1.26
N VAL A 37 7.61 -1.04 -1.32
CA VAL A 37 6.55 -0.88 -2.32
C VAL A 37 5.51 0.13 -1.85
N PHE A 38 4.99 -0.04 -0.63
CA PHE A 38 3.89 0.78 -0.11
C PHE A 38 4.37 2.04 0.64
N GLY A 39 5.61 2.08 1.13
CA GLY A 39 6.18 3.24 1.81
C GLY A 39 6.30 4.47 0.91
N PRO A 40 6.92 4.38 -0.28
CA PRO A 40 6.92 5.47 -1.24
C PRO A 40 5.51 5.88 -1.66
N LEU A 41 4.60 4.90 -1.86
CA LEU A 41 3.20 5.16 -2.21
C LEU A 41 2.51 6.01 -1.12
N LEU A 42 2.75 5.69 0.15
CA LEU A 42 2.23 6.41 1.29
C LEU A 42 2.82 7.83 1.37
N ALA A 43 4.12 7.98 1.16
CA ALA A 43 4.79 9.28 1.12
C ALA A 43 4.23 10.18 0.00
N PHE A 44 4.11 9.65 -1.22
CA PHE A 44 3.53 10.39 -2.34
C PHE A 44 2.06 10.76 -2.09
N SER A 45 1.28 9.87 -1.47
CA SER A 45 -0.12 10.17 -1.13
C SER A 45 -0.23 11.34 -0.15
N LEU A 46 0.65 11.40 0.86
CA LEU A 46 0.71 12.51 1.82
C LEU A 46 1.15 13.81 1.14
N ILE A 47 2.13 13.75 0.24
CA ILE A 47 2.60 14.90 -0.54
C ILE A 47 1.46 15.45 -1.40
N PHE A 48 0.70 14.58 -2.08
CA PHE A 48 -0.45 15.00 -2.89
C PHE A 48 -1.58 15.60 -2.05
N VAL A 49 -1.90 14.98 -0.92
CA VAL A 49 -2.88 15.54 0.03
C VAL A 49 -2.42 16.92 0.52
N PHE A 50 -1.14 17.06 0.86
CA PHE A 50 -0.57 18.35 1.26
C PHE A 50 -0.67 19.42 0.15
N PHE A 51 -0.33 19.06 -1.09
CA PHE A 51 -0.43 19.98 -2.23
C PHE A 51 -1.89 20.40 -2.54
N ALA A 52 -2.84 19.48 -2.38
CA ALA A 52 -4.25 19.81 -2.51
C ALA A 52 -4.74 20.78 -1.44
N MET A 53 -4.23 20.67 -0.20
CA MET A 53 -4.58 21.58 0.89
C MET A 53 -4.12 23.02 0.64
N ILE A 54 -3.00 23.21 -0.07
CA ILE A 54 -2.50 24.56 -0.44
C ILE A 54 -3.13 25.09 -1.75
N ASN A 55 -4.22 24.48 -2.24
CA ASN A 55 -4.92 24.80 -3.48
C ASN A 55 -4.09 24.68 -4.77
N PHE A 56 -2.92 24.04 -4.73
CA PHE A 56 -2.13 23.79 -5.92
C PHE A 56 -2.75 22.61 -6.69
N MET A 57 -3.29 22.84 -7.89
CA MET A 57 -3.98 21.81 -8.72
C MET A 57 -4.91 20.91 -7.90
N ARG A 58 -5.72 21.53 -7.04
CA ARG A 58 -6.53 20.87 -6.01
C ARG A 58 -7.37 19.72 -6.57
N ASP A 59 -8.04 19.93 -7.70
CA ASP A 59 -8.95 18.94 -8.28
C ASP A 59 -8.25 17.62 -8.60
N ILE A 60 -7.01 17.68 -9.10
CA ILE A 60 -6.23 16.49 -9.45
C ILE A 60 -5.73 15.78 -8.19
N PHE A 61 -5.16 16.54 -7.25
CA PHE A 61 -4.53 15.94 -6.08
C PHE A 61 -5.52 15.46 -5.02
N TRP A 62 -6.72 16.05 -4.96
CA TRP A 62 -7.79 15.62 -4.06
C TRP A 62 -8.51 14.36 -4.54
N ASP A 63 -8.56 14.13 -5.85
CA ASP A 63 -9.07 12.88 -6.41
C ASP A 63 -8.07 11.72 -6.23
N ILE A 64 -6.77 11.98 -6.42
CA ILE A 64 -5.74 10.92 -6.42
C ILE A 64 -5.18 10.62 -5.03
N GLY A 65 -4.92 11.66 -4.23
CA GLY A 65 -4.22 11.55 -2.94
C GLY A 65 -4.89 10.59 -1.94
N PRO A 66 -6.18 10.78 -1.62
CA PRO A 66 -6.91 9.90 -0.69
C PRO A 66 -7.01 8.46 -1.17
N ILE A 67 -7.19 8.25 -2.48
CA ILE A 67 -7.26 6.90 -3.08
C ILE A 67 -5.91 6.19 -2.94
N MET A 68 -4.81 6.87 -3.29
CA MET A 68 -3.46 6.34 -3.10
C MET A 68 -3.17 6.05 -1.62
N PHE A 69 -3.61 6.93 -0.71
CA PHE A 69 -3.45 6.74 0.72
C PHE A 69 -4.16 5.48 1.21
N MET A 70 -5.42 5.28 0.81
CA MET A 70 -6.18 4.07 1.16
C MET A 70 -5.47 2.80 0.68
N TYR A 71 -4.96 2.78 -0.55
CA TYR A 71 -4.24 1.62 -1.08
C TYR A 71 -2.90 1.39 -0.37
N ALA A 72 -2.15 2.45 -0.06
CA ALA A 72 -0.90 2.34 0.66
C ALA A 72 -1.10 1.77 2.07
N VAL A 73 -2.07 2.30 2.82
CA VAL A 73 -2.42 1.82 4.16
C VAL A 73 -2.86 0.37 4.12
N THR A 74 -3.69 0.01 3.14
CA THR A 74 -4.16 -1.36 2.94
C THR A 74 -2.99 -2.33 2.68
N GLY A 75 -2.06 -1.96 1.80
CA GLY A 75 -0.89 -2.77 1.49
C GLY A 75 0.05 -2.95 2.68
N VAL A 76 0.25 -1.90 3.50
CA VAL A 76 1.01 -2.00 4.74
C VAL A 76 0.31 -2.90 5.75
N ALA A 77 -1.02 -2.78 5.91
CA ALA A 77 -1.80 -3.59 6.84
C ALA A 77 -1.74 -5.08 6.47
N PHE A 78 -1.96 -5.43 5.19
CA PHE A 78 -1.83 -6.81 4.73
C PHE A 78 -0.40 -7.34 4.80
N GLY A 79 0.59 -6.53 4.39
CA GLY A 79 2.00 -6.90 4.49
C GLY A 79 2.42 -7.23 5.93
N TYR A 80 1.97 -6.42 6.89
CA TYR A 80 2.19 -6.66 8.32
C TYR A 80 1.46 -7.90 8.83
N ALA A 81 0.19 -8.09 8.49
CA ALA A 81 -0.59 -9.26 8.87
C ALA A 81 0.05 -10.56 8.35
N TRP A 82 0.52 -10.56 7.09
CA TRP A 82 1.21 -11.70 6.49
C TRP A 82 2.57 -11.96 7.13
N SER A 83 3.31 -10.89 7.46
CA SER A 83 4.57 -11.00 8.19
C SER A 83 4.36 -11.68 9.55
N ARG A 84 3.30 -11.33 10.27
CA ARG A 84 2.94 -11.98 11.55
C ARG A 84 2.50 -13.43 11.37
N TYR A 85 1.62 -13.70 10.40
CA TYR A 85 1.09 -15.03 10.13
C TYR A 85 2.18 -16.01 9.70
N LEU A 86 3.02 -15.64 8.73
CA LEU A 86 4.05 -16.53 8.17
C LEU A 86 5.28 -16.70 9.06
N ASN A 87 5.56 -15.75 9.95
CA ASN A 87 6.63 -15.91 10.95
C ASN A 87 6.18 -16.71 12.19
N GLY A 88 4.93 -17.21 12.23
CA GLY A 88 4.43 -18.03 13.34
C GLY A 88 4.34 -17.28 14.68
N ARG A 89 4.14 -15.94 14.66
CA ARG A 89 3.96 -15.13 15.87
C ARG A 89 2.48 -14.94 16.25
N ILE A 90 1.66 -15.96 16.01
CA ILE A 90 0.25 -16.03 16.38
C ILE A 90 0.04 -17.33 17.14
#